data_AF-A0A1Y1KWV5-F1
#
_entry.id   AF-A0A1Y1KWV5-F1
#
_cell.length_a   1.000
_cell.length_b   1.000
_cell.length_c   1.000
_cell.angle_alpha   90.00
_cell.angle_beta   90.00
_cell.angle_gamma   90.00
#
_symmetry.space_group_name_H-M   'P 1'
#
loop_
_entity.id
_entity.type
_entity.pdbx_description
1 polymer ?
#
loop_
_entity_poly.entity_id
_entity_poly.type
_entity_poly.pdbx_seq_one_letter_code
_entity_poly.pdbx_strand_id
1 'polypeptide(L)'
;MSTAIITGWFTAAIFIAFIALLIDGFEYNLSWYNNRLIIFGLYVIPTNICIFSITLIFNYFNDKNTFSIGARTQIQLHLLRLIWTMVLLVGTMAQFRFIYVILIPITFQIFTFGLIEMFGVRHTMKKWLILYILGMVLPTMFLMQHTLQIVIILISVYGRSGPDKNSEVHLGILIVVLTILTISYYMPLITLVRKPMALVMTLTLIFVIYIIILMTPFGFPYSGNPESPAPQRYYIYHTKRIFRNDSNEIFKNDSGFYLLNSDRNSPNNLKKYITELSDIKSLSEDCDRSLFCGLPLVNTKLIPTLRDSTWIPSDEPKIPEPISLQLISKTYLSDTSIRYNFTLSGPNHVGVYISPKRNINVFEIRLFPKTQMEPIFWNGRPAYIILFSWLKSRSSLNFYIDFETPSNWTNPTFDVALTARYINDKTFVKISKFTQFLEEFPKWTDVVAALATYESWVY
;
A
#
# COMPACT_ATOMS: atom_id res chain seq x y z
N MET A 1 -25.62 25.35 11.93
CA MET A 1 -25.33 25.27 10.49
C MET A 1 -23.96 24.63 10.25
N SER A 2 -22.87 25.15 10.81
CA SER A 2 -21.53 24.53 10.73
C SER A 2 -21.48 23.11 11.28
N THR A 3 -22.15 22.84 12.40
CA THR A 3 -22.28 21.51 13.00
C THR A 3 -22.82 20.46 12.03
N ALA A 4 -23.86 20.80 11.27
CA ALA A 4 -24.46 19.88 10.30
C ALA A 4 -23.52 19.50 9.15
N ILE A 5 -22.69 20.43 8.68
CA ILE A 5 -21.69 20.19 7.65
C ILE A 5 -20.68 19.15 8.14
N ILE A 6 -20.15 19.38 9.35
CA ILE A 6 -19.15 18.53 9.97
C ILE A 6 -19.75 17.15 10.29
N THR A 7 -20.96 17.09 10.84
CA THR A 7 -21.69 15.83 11.06
C THR A 7 -21.88 15.07 9.74
N GLY A 8 -22.23 15.77 8.66
CA GLY A 8 -22.30 15.20 7.30
C GLY A 8 -21.03 14.46 6.89
N TRP A 9 -19.88 15.08 7.11
CA TRP A 9 -18.57 14.53 6.78
C TRP A 9 -18.21 13.32 7.63
N PHE A 10 -18.44 13.40 8.94
CA PHE A 10 -18.18 12.28 9.87
C PHE A 10 -19.09 11.08 9.58
N THR A 11 -20.39 11.30 9.36
CA THR A 11 -21.30 10.22 9.00
C THR A 11 -20.91 9.56 7.68
N ALA A 12 -20.49 10.34 6.68
CA ALA A 12 -19.97 9.78 5.44
C ALA A 12 -18.74 8.89 5.68
N ALA A 13 -17.76 9.35 6.46
CA ALA A 13 -16.57 8.56 6.77
C ALA A 13 -16.90 7.24 7.49
N ILE A 14 -17.80 7.28 8.50
CA ILE A 14 -18.24 6.09 9.23
C ILE A 14 -18.98 5.12 8.29
N PHE A 15 -19.89 5.63 7.46
CA PHE A 15 -20.66 4.82 6.53
C PHE A 15 -19.74 4.13 5.50
N ILE A 16 -18.79 4.85 4.93
CA ILE A 16 -17.84 4.26 3.97
C ILE A 16 -16.91 3.25 4.64
N ALA A 17 -16.42 3.52 5.85
CA ALA A 17 -15.63 2.53 6.59
C ALA A 17 -16.42 1.23 6.83
N PHE A 18 -17.71 1.35 7.17
CA PHE A 18 -18.59 0.20 7.31
C PHE A 18 -18.77 -0.57 5.99
N ILE A 19 -19.04 0.13 4.87
CA ILE A 19 -19.15 -0.50 3.55
C ILE A 19 -17.85 -1.21 3.15
N ALA A 20 -16.70 -0.57 3.38
CA ALA A 20 -15.40 -1.16 3.08
C ALA A 20 -15.13 -2.44 3.90
N LEU A 21 -15.51 -2.46 5.18
CA LEU A 21 -15.42 -3.66 6.01
C LEU A 21 -16.35 -4.77 5.55
N LEU A 22 -17.56 -4.45 5.07
CA LEU A 22 -18.46 -5.43 4.49
C LEU A 22 -17.87 -6.04 3.20
N ILE A 23 -17.32 -5.21 2.30
CA ILE A 23 -16.70 -5.68 1.06
C ILE A 23 -15.55 -6.64 1.35
N ASP A 24 -14.70 -6.31 2.32
CA ASP A 24 -13.59 -7.17 2.76
C ASP A 24 -14.10 -8.47 3.39
N GLY A 25 -15.15 -8.40 4.21
CA GLY A 25 -15.78 -9.58 4.83
C GLY A 25 -16.43 -10.54 3.82
N PHE A 26 -16.91 -10.03 2.69
CA PHE A 26 -17.46 -10.84 1.58
C PHE A 26 -16.42 -11.23 0.52
N GLU A 27 -15.13 -10.94 0.75
CA GLU A 27 -14.03 -11.24 -0.18
C GLU A 27 -14.15 -10.59 -1.57
N TYR A 28 -14.89 -9.48 -1.71
CA TYR A 28 -15.01 -8.70 -2.95
C TYR A 28 -13.96 -7.57 -3.05
N ASN A 29 -12.81 -7.76 -2.40
CA ASN A 29 -11.72 -6.81 -2.33
C ASN A 29 -11.11 -6.50 -3.72
N LEU A 30 -10.64 -5.27 -3.86
CA LEU A 30 -9.96 -4.73 -5.03
C LEU A 30 -10.84 -4.68 -6.29
N SER A 31 -12.15 -4.84 -6.20
CA SER A 31 -13.08 -4.83 -7.35
C SER A 31 -12.88 -3.63 -8.30
N TRP A 32 -12.45 -2.51 -7.76
CA TRP A 32 -12.11 -1.29 -8.49
C TRP A 32 -10.76 -1.28 -9.22
N TYR A 33 -9.91 -2.29 -9.06
CA TYR A 33 -8.56 -2.37 -9.63
C TYR A 33 -8.59 -2.38 -11.16
N ASN A 34 -9.42 -3.25 -11.75
CA ASN A 34 -9.72 -3.23 -13.18
C ASN A 34 -10.76 -2.13 -13.51
N ASN A 35 -11.90 -2.15 -12.81
CA ASN A 35 -13.03 -1.28 -13.10
C ASN A 35 -13.10 -0.07 -12.15
N ARG A 36 -12.34 0.98 -12.46
CA ARG A 36 -12.25 2.20 -11.61
C ARG A 36 -13.58 2.90 -11.36
N LEU A 37 -14.58 2.72 -12.23
CA LEU A 37 -15.92 3.27 -12.05
C LEU A 37 -16.62 2.75 -10.79
N ILE A 38 -16.22 1.57 -10.29
CA ILE A 38 -16.75 1.01 -9.06
C ILE A 38 -16.43 1.91 -7.85
N ILE A 39 -15.28 2.60 -7.82
CA ILE A 39 -14.97 3.59 -6.76
C ILE A 39 -16.02 4.70 -6.72
N PHE A 40 -16.45 5.17 -7.89
CA PHE A 40 -17.47 6.22 -7.97
C PHE A 40 -18.78 5.73 -7.34
N GLY A 41 -19.21 4.53 -7.74
CA GLY A 41 -20.39 3.88 -7.21
C GLY A 41 -20.35 3.64 -5.70
N LEU A 42 -19.28 3.02 -5.21
CA LEU A 42 -19.18 2.50 -3.85
C LEU A 42 -18.74 3.54 -2.81
N TYR A 43 -18.02 4.58 -3.21
CA TYR A 43 -17.41 5.53 -2.27
C TYR A 43 -17.85 6.97 -2.52
N VAL A 44 -17.85 7.43 -3.78
CA VAL A 44 -18.22 8.84 -4.10
C VAL A 44 -19.71 9.07 -3.90
N ILE A 45 -20.57 8.26 -4.52
CA ILE A 45 -22.04 8.41 -4.43
C ILE A 45 -22.54 8.34 -2.99
N PRO A 46 -22.22 7.29 -2.19
CA PRO A 46 -22.69 7.19 -0.80
C PRO A 46 -22.16 8.31 0.11
N THR A 47 -20.96 8.83 -0.15
CA THR A 47 -20.48 10.05 0.53
C THR A 47 -21.42 11.22 0.27
N ASN A 48 -21.83 11.43 -0.97
CA ASN A 48 -22.78 12.48 -1.34
C ASN A 48 -24.18 12.25 -0.76
N ILE A 49 -24.67 11.01 -0.72
CA ILE A 49 -25.94 10.65 -0.09
C ILE A 49 -25.94 11.10 1.38
N CYS A 50 -24.90 10.77 2.14
CA CYS A 50 -24.79 11.14 3.56
C CYS A 50 -24.77 12.66 3.74
N ILE A 51 -23.92 13.34 2.98
CA ILE A 51 -23.73 14.79 3.05
C ILE A 51 -25.02 15.55 2.69
N PHE A 52 -25.69 15.17 1.60
CA PHE A 52 -26.94 15.79 1.17
C PHE A 52 -28.09 15.48 2.12
N SER A 53 -28.22 14.24 2.59
CA SER A 53 -29.29 13.85 3.51
C SER A 53 -29.20 14.61 4.83
N ILE A 54 -28.01 14.71 5.43
CA ILE A 54 -27.81 15.46 6.69
C ILE A 54 -28.07 16.95 6.48
N THR A 55 -27.64 17.51 5.35
CA THR A 55 -27.92 18.91 5.01
C THR A 55 -29.43 19.17 4.88
N LEU A 56 -30.17 18.26 4.25
CA LEU A 56 -31.62 18.38 4.09
C LEU A 56 -32.37 18.22 5.42
N ILE A 57 -32.01 17.21 6.21
CA ILE A 57 -32.56 16.97 7.55
C ILE A 57 -32.36 18.21 8.43
N PHE A 58 -31.15 18.76 8.46
CA PHE A 58 -30.84 19.95 9.25
C PHE A 58 -31.68 21.16 8.81
N ASN A 59 -31.83 21.38 7.50
CA ASN A 59 -32.62 22.51 7.00
C ASN A 59 -34.13 22.33 7.25
N TYR A 60 -34.64 21.09 7.19
CA TYR A 60 -36.03 20.78 7.51
C TYR A 60 -36.36 21.09 8.99
N PHE A 61 -35.50 20.68 9.92
CA PHE A 61 -35.73 20.93 11.35
C PHE A 61 -35.47 22.39 11.76
N ASN A 62 -34.65 23.14 11.02
CA ASN A 62 -34.32 24.55 11.30
C ASN A 62 -35.12 25.54 10.45
N ASP A 63 -36.28 25.16 9.94
CA ASP A 63 -37.06 25.99 9.04
C ASP A 63 -37.67 27.25 9.71
N LYS A 64 -37.59 27.35 11.04
CA LYS A 64 -38.07 28.48 11.85
C LYS A 64 -37.27 29.80 11.69
N ASN A 65 -36.24 29.83 10.85
CA ASN A 65 -35.41 31.03 10.64
C ASN A 65 -36.11 32.10 9.78
N THR A 66 -35.93 33.38 10.07
CA THR A 66 -36.59 34.48 9.33
C THR A 66 -36.04 34.75 7.93
N PHE A 67 -34.88 34.17 7.58
CA PHE A 67 -34.21 34.40 6.29
C PHE A 67 -34.80 33.58 5.13
N SER A 68 -34.80 34.16 3.93
CA SER A 68 -35.14 33.43 2.70
C SER A 68 -34.17 32.27 2.46
N ILE A 69 -34.66 31.20 1.82
CA ILE A 69 -33.87 30.01 1.46
C ILE A 69 -32.56 30.39 0.76
N GLY A 70 -32.62 31.37 -0.14
CA GLY A 70 -31.45 31.92 -0.82
C GLY A 70 -30.37 32.51 0.08
N ALA A 71 -30.78 33.38 1.00
CA ALA A 71 -29.88 33.98 1.96
C ALA A 71 -29.29 32.92 2.90
N ARG A 72 -30.10 31.94 3.33
CA ARG A 72 -29.62 30.79 4.12
C ARG A 72 -28.55 30.00 3.39
N THR A 73 -28.74 29.71 2.09
CA THR A 73 -27.74 29.00 1.27
C THR A 73 -26.44 29.80 1.15
N GLN A 74 -26.52 31.12 0.91
CA GLN A 74 -25.32 31.98 0.86
C GLN A 74 -24.56 31.97 2.20
N ILE A 75 -25.26 32.05 3.34
CA ILE A 75 -24.65 31.93 4.67
C ILE A 75 -23.94 30.58 4.83
N GLN A 76 -24.57 29.48 4.42
CA GLN A 76 -23.96 28.14 4.47
C GLN A 76 -22.70 28.04 3.61
N LEU A 77 -22.69 28.67 2.42
CA LEU A 77 -21.50 28.73 1.56
C LEU A 77 -20.36 29.53 2.21
N HIS A 78 -20.66 30.66 2.85
CA HIS A 78 -19.67 31.43 3.61
C HIS A 78 -19.13 30.68 4.83
N LEU A 79 -20.00 29.94 5.55
CA LEU A 79 -19.59 29.10 6.67
C LEU A 79 -18.68 27.95 6.21
N LEU A 80 -19.01 27.30 5.09
CA LEU A 80 -18.17 26.27 4.51
C LEU A 80 -16.79 26.82 4.12
N ARG A 81 -16.75 28.01 3.49
CA ARG A 81 -15.50 28.71 3.18
C ARG A 81 -14.67 28.95 4.44
N LEU A 82 -15.32 29.37 5.53
CA LEU A 82 -14.64 29.60 6.81
C LEU A 82 -14.04 28.31 7.37
N ILE A 83 -14.76 27.19 7.32
CA ILE A 83 -14.25 25.87 7.73
C ILE A 83 -12.99 25.52 6.92
N TRP A 84 -13.04 25.61 5.60
CA TRP A 84 -11.88 25.32 4.76
C TRP A 84 -10.72 26.29 4.97
N THR A 85 -11.01 27.56 5.27
CA THR A 85 -9.98 28.56 5.61
C THR A 85 -9.28 28.21 6.93
N MET A 86 -10.02 27.71 7.92
CA MET A 86 -9.42 27.22 9.18
C MET A 86 -8.57 25.98 8.96
N VAL A 87 -9.04 25.03 8.13
CA VAL A 87 -8.25 23.85 7.76
C VAL A 87 -6.96 24.26 7.03
N LEU A 88 -7.04 25.22 6.10
CA LEU A 88 -5.89 25.78 5.41
C LEU A 88 -4.90 26.41 6.40
N LEU A 89 -5.38 27.27 7.31
CA LEU A 89 -4.55 27.93 8.32
C LEU A 89 -3.79 26.90 9.18
N VAL A 90 -4.51 25.93 9.74
CA VAL A 90 -3.93 24.87 10.59
C VAL A 90 -2.92 24.03 9.80
N GLY A 91 -3.24 23.64 8.56
CA GLY A 91 -2.34 22.88 7.71
C GLY A 91 -1.07 23.65 7.31
N THR A 92 -1.18 24.97 7.09
CA THR A 92 -0.03 25.84 6.83
C THR A 92 0.85 25.97 8.08
N MET A 93 0.26 26.14 9.27
CA MET A 93 1.02 26.16 10.53
C MET A 93 1.77 24.84 10.76
N ALA A 94 1.16 23.71 10.40
CA ALA A 94 1.77 22.39 10.46
C ALA A 94 2.78 22.09 9.33
N GLN A 95 3.07 23.06 8.45
CA GLN A 95 4.01 22.91 7.32
C GLN A 95 3.62 21.81 6.31
N PHE A 96 2.34 21.48 6.19
CA PHE A 96 1.86 20.50 5.22
C PHE A 96 1.83 21.11 3.82
N ARG A 97 2.79 20.72 2.98
CA ARG A 97 2.92 21.24 1.61
C ARG A 97 1.68 21.02 0.75
N PHE A 98 0.96 19.91 0.94
CA PHE A 98 -0.22 19.56 0.13
C PHE A 98 -1.45 20.44 0.41
N ILE A 99 -1.45 21.24 1.48
CA ILE A 99 -2.61 22.07 1.87
C ILE A 99 -2.94 23.16 0.83
N TYR A 100 -1.99 23.50 -0.04
CA TYR A 100 -2.17 24.50 -1.12
C TYR A 100 -3.36 24.17 -2.04
N VAL A 101 -3.74 22.90 -2.15
CA VAL A 101 -4.87 22.45 -2.98
C VAL A 101 -6.19 23.09 -2.51
N ILE A 102 -6.31 23.41 -1.22
CA ILE A 102 -7.48 24.07 -0.63
C ILE A 102 -7.49 25.59 -0.91
N LEU A 103 -6.33 26.21 -1.13
CA LEU A 103 -6.21 27.65 -1.39
C LEU A 103 -6.93 28.07 -2.69
N ILE A 104 -6.82 27.23 -3.73
CA ILE A 104 -7.41 27.51 -5.05
C ILE A 104 -8.94 27.69 -4.97
N PRO A 105 -9.75 26.73 -4.48
CA PRO A 105 -11.18 26.91 -4.38
C PRO A 105 -11.58 28.06 -3.45
N ILE A 106 -10.85 28.30 -2.34
CA ILE A 106 -11.12 29.45 -1.46
C ILE A 106 -10.94 30.77 -2.21
N THR A 107 -9.85 30.92 -2.97
CA THR A 107 -9.53 32.15 -3.70
C THR A 107 -10.60 32.43 -4.77
N PHE A 108 -10.97 31.42 -5.55
CA PHE A 108 -12.03 31.54 -6.54
C PHE A 108 -13.38 31.85 -5.89
N GLN A 109 -13.67 31.27 -4.73
CA GLN A 109 -14.91 31.56 -4.01
C GLN A 109 -14.95 33.00 -3.50
N ILE A 110 -13.85 33.55 -2.98
CA ILE A 110 -13.74 34.97 -2.58
C ILE A 110 -13.93 35.87 -3.80
N PHE A 111 -13.22 35.60 -4.90
CA PHE A 111 -13.33 36.35 -6.14
C PHE A 111 -14.78 36.36 -6.67
N THR A 112 -15.42 35.19 -6.70
CA THR A 112 -16.79 35.03 -7.21
C THR A 112 -17.82 35.75 -6.35
N PHE A 113 -17.70 35.69 -5.02
CA PHE A 113 -18.58 36.47 -4.14
C PHE A 113 -18.32 37.98 -4.26
N GLY A 114 -17.07 38.40 -4.48
CA GLY A 114 -16.74 39.79 -4.80
C GLY A 114 -17.45 40.27 -6.06
N LEU A 115 -17.45 39.47 -7.14
CA LEU A 115 -18.21 39.78 -8.35
C LEU A 115 -19.73 39.85 -8.09
N ILE A 116 -20.29 38.93 -7.31
CA ILE A 116 -21.72 38.93 -6.94
C ILE A 116 -22.10 40.25 -6.24
N GLU A 117 -21.23 40.75 -5.37
CA GLU A 117 -21.42 42.00 -4.65
C GLU A 117 -21.24 43.22 -5.57
N MET A 118 -20.17 43.26 -6.38
CA MET A 118 -19.91 44.34 -7.34
C MET A 118 -21.04 44.52 -8.36
N PHE A 119 -21.64 43.44 -8.85
CA PHE A 119 -22.77 43.49 -9.78
C PHE A 119 -24.14 43.69 -9.10
N GLY A 120 -24.19 43.76 -7.76
CA GLY A 120 -25.44 43.95 -7.01
C GLY A 120 -26.45 42.80 -7.18
N VAL A 121 -26.02 41.60 -7.60
CA VAL A 121 -26.92 40.49 -7.94
C VAL A 121 -27.27 39.57 -6.76
N ARG A 122 -26.78 39.89 -5.55
CA ARG A 122 -26.98 39.10 -4.32
C ARG A 122 -28.43 38.73 -4.03
N HIS A 123 -29.37 39.65 -4.28
CA HIS A 123 -30.80 39.47 -3.99
C HIS A 123 -31.54 38.65 -5.06
N THR A 124 -30.95 38.49 -6.25
CA THR A 124 -31.58 37.72 -7.34
C THR A 124 -31.03 36.30 -7.38
N MET A 125 -31.82 35.35 -6.89
CA MET A 125 -31.44 33.94 -6.74
C MET A 125 -30.75 33.32 -7.96
N LYS A 126 -31.38 33.46 -9.13
CA LYS A 126 -30.85 32.87 -10.37
C LYS A 126 -29.50 33.48 -10.78
N LYS A 127 -29.36 34.80 -10.65
CA LYS A 127 -28.16 35.53 -11.12
C LYS A 127 -26.94 35.21 -10.27
N TRP A 128 -27.06 35.25 -8.93
CA TRP A 128 -25.92 34.91 -8.07
C TRP A 128 -25.56 33.42 -8.18
N LEU A 129 -26.54 32.53 -8.34
CA LEU A 129 -26.28 31.09 -8.48
C LEU A 129 -25.51 30.78 -9.76
N ILE A 130 -25.89 31.39 -10.89
CA ILE A 130 -25.17 31.22 -12.17
C ILE A 130 -23.74 31.71 -12.02
N LEU A 131 -23.54 32.91 -11.46
CA LEU A 131 -22.20 33.48 -11.26
C LEU A 131 -21.35 32.61 -10.31
N TYR A 132 -21.97 32.09 -9.24
CA TYR A 132 -21.31 31.15 -8.32
C TYR A 132 -20.86 29.87 -9.01
N ILE A 133 -21.75 29.22 -9.77
CA ILE A 133 -21.42 27.97 -10.47
C ILE A 133 -20.29 28.22 -11.48
N LEU A 134 -20.38 29.29 -12.29
CA LEU A 134 -19.35 29.65 -13.28
C LEU A 134 -17.99 29.90 -12.61
N GLY A 135 -17.96 30.65 -11.51
CA GLY A 135 -16.73 30.93 -10.77
C GLY A 135 -16.11 29.68 -10.13
N MET A 136 -16.92 28.66 -9.84
CA MET A 136 -16.45 27.40 -9.25
C MET A 136 -16.09 26.31 -10.27
N VAL A 137 -16.28 26.51 -11.58
CA VAL A 137 -15.94 25.50 -12.61
C VAL A 137 -14.44 25.20 -12.60
N LEU A 138 -13.59 26.22 -12.74
CA LEU A 138 -12.14 26.07 -12.79
C LEU A 138 -11.54 25.42 -11.54
N PRO A 139 -11.84 25.87 -10.30
CA PRO A 139 -11.31 25.20 -9.11
C PRO A 139 -11.79 23.76 -8.98
N THR A 140 -13.03 23.46 -9.39
CA THR A 140 -13.54 22.08 -9.35
C THR A 140 -12.85 21.17 -10.36
N MET A 141 -12.60 21.65 -11.57
CA MET A 141 -11.80 20.90 -12.57
C MET A 141 -10.38 20.62 -12.04
N PHE A 142 -9.75 21.61 -11.41
CA PHE A 142 -8.45 21.44 -10.77
C PHE A 142 -8.46 20.36 -9.68
N LEU A 143 -9.46 20.38 -8.78
CA LEU A 143 -9.60 19.37 -7.72
C LEU A 143 -9.91 17.98 -8.27
N MET A 144 -10.77 17.88 -9.29
CA MET A 144 -11.11 16.60 -9.94
C MET A 144 -9.88 15.98 -10.59
N GLN A 145 -9.06 16.77 -11.28
CA GLN A 145 -7.82 16.29 -11.91
C GLN A 145 -6.83 15.74 -10.87
N HIS A 146 -6.61 16.45 -9.78
CA HIS A 146 -5.74 15.98 -8.69
C HIS A 146 -6.31 14.74 -7.99
N THR A 147 -7.62 14.71 -7.75
CA THR A 147 -8.31 13.53 -7.21
C THR A 147 -8.07 12.32 -8.10
N LEU A 148 -8.26 12.45 -9.42
CA LEU A 148 -8.03 11.36 -10.37
C LEU A 148 -6.58 10.85 -10.33
N GLN A 149 -5.59 11.75 -10.32
CA GLN A 149 -4.18 11.39 -10.25
C GLN A 149 -3.83 10.63 -8.96
N ILE A 150 -4.30 11.12 -7.81
CA ILE A 150 -4.08 10.49 -6.51
C ILE A 150 -4.69 9.08 -6.49
N VAL A 151 -5.93 8.95 -6.99
CA VAL A 151 -6.63 7.66 -7.04
C VAL A 151 -5.89 6.67 -7.93
N ILE A 152 -5.45 7.06 -9.13
CA ILE A 152 -4.70 6.17 -10.05
C ILE A 152 -3.41 5.66 -9.40
N ILE A 153 -2.65 6.54 -8.75
CA ILE A 153 -1.40 6.15 -8.07
C ILE A 153 -1.72 5.14 -6.96
N LEU A 154 -2.72 5.42 -6.13
CA LEU A 154 -3.02 4.58 -4.98
C LEU A 154 -3.65 3.25 -5.33
N ILE A 155 -4.42 3.17 -6.41
CA ILE A 155 -4.90 1.89 -6.94
C ILE A 155 -3.72 0.94 -7.18
N SER A 156 -2.61 1.45 -7.75
CA SER A 156 -1.41 0.65 -8.00
C SER A 156 -0.65 0.25 -6.73
N VAL A 157 -0.67 1.12 -5.71
CA VAL A 157 -0.03 0.88 -4.42
C VAL A 157 -0.80 -0.18 -3.63
N TYR A 158 -2.13 -0.04 -3.54
CA TYR A 158 -2.99 -0.94 -2.79
C TYR A 158 -3.12 -2.32 -3.44
N GLY A 159 -3.06 -2.42 -4.77
CA GLY A 159 -2.94 -3.69 -5.48
C GLY A 159 -1.60 -4.43 -5.23
N ARG A 160 -0.69 -3.87 -4.42
CA ARG A 160 0.60 -4.46 -4.04
C ARG A 160 0.92 -4.31 -2.54
N SER A 161 -0.10 -4.10 -1.72
CA SER A 161 0.08 -3.74 -0.31
C SER A 161 0.23 -4.93 0.65
N GLY A 162 0.13 -6.16 0.15
CA GLY A 162 0.17 -7.39 0.95
C GLY A 162 -1.20 -7.84 1.47
N PRO A 163 -1.28 -9.04 2.06
CA PRO A 163 -2.51 -9.58 2.63
C PRO A 163 -2.87 -9.00 4.00
N ASP A 164 -1.93 -8.39 4.72
CA ASP A 164 -2.11 -7.86 6.08
C ASP A 164 -2.96 -6.57 6.12
N LYS A 165 -2.84 -5.73 5.10
CA LYS A 165 -3.49 -4.41 5.07
C LYS A 165 -4.85 -4.46 4.38
N ASN A 166 -5.86 -3.85 5.00
CA ASN A 166 -7.18 -3.68 4.39
C ASN A 166 -7.16 -2.46 3.43
N SER A 167 -6.96 -2.75 2.15
CA SER A 167 -6.93 -1.74 1.07
C SER A 167 -8.27 -1.02 0.87
N GLU A 168 -9.40 -1.69 1.13
CA GLU A 168 -10.73 -1.10 0.95
C GLU A 168 -10.98 0.05 1.93
N VAL A 169 -10.66 -0.14 3.21
CA VAL A 169 -10.87 0.90 4.24
C VAL A 169 -9.95 2.09 3.97
N HIS A 170 -8.68 1.84 3.66
CA HIS A 170 -7.72 2.91 3.37
C HIS A 170 -8.10 3.71 2.13
N LEU A 171 -8.49 3.05 1.04
CA LEU A 171 -8.93 3.74 -0.18
C LEU A 171 -10.27 4.45 0.05
N GLY A 172 -11.25 3.78 0.66
CA GLY A 172 -12.58 4.32 0.91
C GLY A 172 -12.54 5.63 1.70
N ILE A 173 -11.81 5.67 2.82
CA ILE A 173 -11.65 6.88 3.64
C ILE A 173 -10.98 8.01 2.83
N LEU A 174 -9.95 7.69 2.05
CA LEU A 174 -9.32 8.69 1.20
C LEU A 174 -10.31 9.26 0.16
N ILE A 175 -11.10 8.40 -0.48
CA ILE A 175 -12.11 8.84 -1.45
C ILE A 175 -13.15 9.75 -0.77
N VAL A 176 -13.55 9.47 0.47
CA VAL A 176 -14.42 10.37 1.24
C VAL A 176 -13.80 11.76 1.35
N VAL A 177 -12.52 11.84 1.76
CA VAL A 177 -11.79 13.11 1.92
C VAL A 177 -11.70 13.86 0.58
N LEU A 178 -11.31 13.18 -0.50
CA LEU A 178 -11.18 13.77 -1.83
C LEU A 178 -12.55 14.22 -2.39
N THR A 179 -13.60 13.44 -2.12
CA THR A 179 -14.98 13.76 -2.51
C THR A 179 -15.49 14.98 -1.76
N ILE A 180 -15.27 15.05 -0.45
CA ILE A 180 -15.61 16.22 0.38
C ILE A 180 -14.85 17.45 -0.12
N LEU A 181 -13.55 17.33 -0.37
CA LEU A 181 -12.73 18.40 -0.90
C LEU A 181 -13.28 18.93 -2.23
N THR A 182 -13.75 18.06 -3.11
CA THR A 182 -14.24 18.45 -4.45
C THR A 182 -15.69 18.96 -4.43
N ILE A 183 -16.60 18.28 -3.72
CA ILE A 183 -18.05 18.48 -3.86
C ILE A 183 -18.65 19.36 -2.74
N SER A 184 -17.98 19.51 -1.59
CA SER A 184 -18.55 20.25 -0.47
C SER A 184 -19.00 21.67 -0.84
N TYR A 185 -18.33 22.34 -1.78
CA TYR A 185 -18.69 23.68 -2.28
C TYR A 185 -20.07 23.76 -2.95
N TYR A 186 -20.63 22.62 -3.35
CA TYR A 186 -21.97 22.51 -3.94
C TYR A 186 -23.01 22.01 -2.95
N MET A 187 -22.59 21.48 -1.79
CA MET A 187 -23.50 20.87 -0.81
C MET A 187 -24.65 21.80 -0.39
N PRO A 188 -24.44 23.08 -0.01
CA PRO A 188 -25.54 23.95 0.39
C PRO A 188 -26.58 24.18 -0.72
N LEU A 189 -26.18 24.05 -1.99
CA LEU A 189 -27.06 24.27 -3.14
C LEU A 189 -28.17 23.21 -3.24
N ILE A 190 -28.05 22.07 -2.56
CA ILE A 190 -29.10 21.03 -2.53
C ILE A 190 -30.44 21.60 -2.03
N THR A 191 -30.40 22.60 -1.15
CA THR A 191 -31.58 23.29 -0.61
C THR A 191 -32.34 24.11 -1.68
N LEU A 192 -31.68 24.44 -2.78
CA LEU A 192 -32.26 25.19 -3.90
C LEU A 192 -32.86 24.27 -4.97
N VAL A 193 -32.62 22.95 -4.85
CA VAL A 193 -33.16 21.96 -5.79
C VAL A 193 -34.66 21.80 -5.55
N ARG A 194 -35.44 21.77 -6.63
CA ARG A 194 -36.92 21.67 -6.56
C ARG A 194 -37.41 20.39 -5.88
N LYS A 195 -36.73 19.26 -6.11
CA LYS A 195 -37.04 17.94 -5.54
C LYS A 195 -35.77 17.29 -4.97
N PRO A 196 -35.27 17.73 -3.82
CA PRO A 196 -33.98 17.27 -3.31
C PRO A 196 -34.01 15.80 -2.88
N MET A 197 -35.14 15.32 -2.34
CA MET A 197 -35.32 13.90 -2.00
C MET A 197 -35.28 12.99 -3.23
N ALA A 198 -35.82 13.44 -4.37
CA ALA A 198 -35.74 12.68 -5.61
C ALA A 198 -34.28 12.48 -6.05
N LEU A 199 -33.44 13.52 -5.93
CA LEU A 199 -32.01 13.41 -6.21
C LEU A 199 -31.32 12.40 -5.28
N VAL A 200 -31.58 12.47 -3.97
CA VAL A 200 -31.01 11.51 -3.00
C VAL A 200 -31.48 10.08 -3.30
N MET A 201 -32.75 9.88 -3.65
CA MET A 201 -33.27 8.57 -4.07
C MET A 201 -32.60 8.07 -5.34
N THR A 202 -32.39 8.92 -6.35
CA THR A 202 -31.67 8.54 -7.58
C THR A 202 -30.23 8.13 -7.27
N LEU A 203 -29.52 8.88 -6.43
CA LEU A 203 -28.17 8.50 -5.99
C LEU A 203 -28.17 7.17 -5.24
N THR A 204 -29.16 6.95 -4.37
CA THR A 204 -29.31 5.69 -3.61
C THR A 204 -29.55 4.52 -4.55
N LEU A 205 -30.40 4.69 -5.58
CA LEU A 205 -30.63 3.67 -6.60
C LEU A 205 -29.32 3.33 -7.34
N ILE A 206 -28.55 4.34 -7.75
CA ILE A 206 -27.26 4.13 -8.42
C ILE A 206 -26.29 3.39 -7.49
N PHE A 207 -26.20 3.76 -6.22
CA PHE A 207 -25.38 3.06 -5.23
C PHE A 207 -25.76 1.57 -5.12
N VAL A 208 -27.06 1.25 -5.02
CA VAL A 208 -27.55 -0.14 -4.98
C VAL A 208 -27.19 -0.89 -6.26
N ILE A 209 -27.30 -0.25 -7.44
CA ILE A 209 -26.88 -0.85 -8.71
C ILE A 209 -25.38 -1.23 -8.67
N TYR A 210 -24.52 -0.36 -8.14
CA TYR A 210 -23.08 -0.68 -8.04
C TYR A 210 -22.77 -1.79 -7.04
N ILE A 211 -23.54 -1.91 -5.95
CA ILE A 211 -23.44 -3.06 -5.03
C ILE A 211 -23.82 -4.36 -5.75
N ILE A 212 -24.86 -4.34 -6.58
CA ILE A 212 -25.25 -5.50 -7.39
C ILE A 212 -24.14 -5.83 -8.39
N ILE A 213 -23.59 -4.83 -9.10
CA ILE A 213 -22.49 -5.02 -10.08
C ILE A 213 -21.27 -5.65 -9.41
N LEU A 214 -20.93 -5.25 -8.18
CA LEU A 214 -19.83 -5.82 -7.40
C LEU A 214 -19.99 -7.34 -7.19
N MET A 215 -21.23 -7.83 -7.05
CA MET A 215 -21.52 -9.27 -6.89
C MET A 215 -21.53 -10.06 -8.20
N THR A 216 -21.36 -9.40 -9.36
CA THR A 216 -21.29 -10.05 -10.67
C THR A 216 -19.83 -10.24 -11.12
N PRO A 217 -19.56 -10.95 -12.24
CA PRO A 217 -18.22 -11.05 -12.80
C PRO A 217 -17.54 -9.70 -13.10
N PHE A 218 -18.30 -8.61 -13.25
CA PHE A 218 -17.73 -7.26 -13.39
C PHE A 218 -17.04 -6.75 -12.13
N GLY A 219 -17.39 -7.27 -10.96
CA GLY A 219 -16.70 -7.01 -9.70
C GLY A 219 -15.39 -7.78 -9.55
N PHE A 220 -15.08 -8.71 -10.46
CA PHE A 220 -13.81 -9.43 -10.41
C PHE A 220 -12.64 -8.45 -10.70
N PRO A 221 -11.65 -8.37 -9.79
CA PRO A 221 -10.64 -7.31 -9.82
C PRO A 221 -9.60 -7.45 -10.93
N TYR A 222 -9.41 -8.63 -11.54
CA TYR A 222 -8.28 -8.90 -12.44
C TYR A 222 -8.70 -9.17 -13.88
N SER A 223 -7.83 -8.82 -14.82
CA SER A 223 -8.06 -8.99 -16.26
C SER A 223 -6.76 -9.33 -16.99
N GLY A 224 -6.83 -10.36 -17.83
CA GLY A 224 -5.77 -10.74 -18.78
C GLY A 224 -6.00 -10.17 -20.19
N ASN A 225 -6.95 -9.24 -20.36
CA ASN A 225 -7.19 -8.62 -21.66
C ASN A 225 -6.01 -7.71 -22.05
N PRO A 226 -5.35 -7.93 -23.21
CA PRO A 226 -4.25 -7.08 -23.67
C PRO A 226 -4.62 -5.59 -23.85
N GLU A 227 -5.89 -5.27 -24.15
CA GLU A 227 -6.33 -3.88 -24.35
C GLU A 227 -6.51 -3.10 -23.04
N SER A 228 -6.80 -3.80 -21.95
CA SER A 228 -6.95 -3.22 -20.61
C SER A 228 -6.45 -4.22 -19.57
N PRO A 229 -5.12 -4.39 -19.45
CA PRO A 229 -4.54 -5.37 -18.56
C PRO A 229 -4.63 -4.91 -17.11
N ALA A 230 -5.17 -5.77 -16.25
CA ALA A 230 -5.21 -5.58 -14.81
C ALA A 230 -4.76 -6.86 -14.11
N PRO A 231 -3.49 -7.28 -14.27
CA PRO A 231 -3.06 -8.58 -13.77
C PRO A 231 -2.83 -8.56 -12.25
N GLN A 232 -3.13 -9.68 -11.61
CA GLN A 232 -2.62 -10.00 -10.28
C GLN A 232 -1.19 -10.53 -10.43
N ARG A 233 -0.23 -9.93 -9.72
CA ARG A 233 1.20 -10.20 -9.92
C ARG A 233 1.71 -11.20 -8.89
N TYR A 234 2.42 -12.22 -9.36
CA TYR A 234 3.03 -13.25 -8.55
C TYR A 234 4.53 -13.30 -8.77
N TYR A 235 5.31 -13.13 -7.69
CA TYR A 235 6.73 -13.44 -7.69
C TYR A 235 6.92 -14.81 -7.09
N ILE A 236 7.44 -15.73 -7.89
CA ILE A 236 7.56 -17.14 -7.54
C ILE A 236 9.03 -17.55 -7.63
N TYR A 237 9.54 -18.06 -6.53
CA TYR A 237 10.92 -18.53 -6.42
C TYR A 237 10.93 -20.02 -6.13
N HIS A 238 11.46 -20.82 -7.06
CA HIS A 238 11.81 -22.20 -6.76
C HIS A 238 13.10 -22.21 -5.93
N THR A 239 12.95 -22.48 -4.65
CA THR A 239 13.90 -22.10 -3.61
C THR A 239 14.48 -23.32 -2.92
N LYS A 240 15.80 -23.32 -2.71
CA LYS A 240 16.51 -24.24 -1.81
C LYS A 240 16.88 -23.51 -0.51
N ARG A 241 16.58 -24.09 0.65
CA ARG A 241 16.93 -23.50 1.95
C ARG A 241 17.75 -24.46 2.80
N ILE A 242 18.84 -23.96 3.37
CA ILE A 242 19.72 -24.69 4.28
C ILE A 242 19.85 -23.88 5.58
N PHE A 243 19.60 -24.51 6.71
CA PHE A 243 19.67 -23.86 8.01
C PHE A 243 20.68 -24.58 8.90
N ARG A 244 21.63 -23.81 9.43
CA ARG A 244 22.71 -24.33 10.27
C ARG A 244 22.62 -23.78 11.69
N ASN A 245 23.00 -24.61 12.65
CA ASN A 245 23.07 -24.24 14.06
C ASN A 245 24.44 -23.63 14.42
N ASP A 246 24.62 -23.33 15.70
CA ASP A 246 25.87 -22.77 16.25
C ASP A 246 27.09 -23.70 16.06
N SER A 247 26.86 -25.02 15.94
CA SER A 247 27.89 -26.04 15.66
C SER A 247 28.16 -26.24 14.16
N ASN A 248 27.60 -25.40 13.29
CA ASN A 248 27.64 -25.51 11.84
C ASN A 248 26.96 -26.79 11.26
N GLU A 249 26.16 -27.49 12.07
CA GLU A 249 25.37 -28.65 11.65
C GLU A 249 24.07 -28.20 10.97
N ILE A 250 23.67 -28.92 9.93
CA ILE A 250 22.45 -28.63 9.18
C ILE A 250 21.26 -29.24 9.94
N PHE A 251 20.43 -28.41 10.56
CA PHE A 251 19.23 -28.87 11.26
C PHE A 251 17.98 -28.90 10.37
N LYS A 252 17.98 -28.15 9.26
CA LYS A 252 16.92 -28.16 8.27
C LYS A 252 17.49 -27.92 6.87
N ASN A 253 17.08 -28.76 5.93
CA ASN A 253 17.40 -28.65 4.51
C ASN A 253 16.14 -28.98 3.72
N ASP A 254 15.54 -27.98 3.09
CA ASP A 254 14.30 -28.17 2.34
C ASP A 254 14.29 -27.37 1.03
N SER A 255 13.32 -27.68 0.18
CA SER A 255 13.10 -27.01 -1.10
C SER A 255 11.61 -26.84 -1.37
N GLY A 256 11.26 -25.84 -2.16
CA GLY A 256 9.86 -25.52 -2.40
C GLY A 256 9.65 -24.31 -3.30
N PHE A 257 8.39 -24.08 -3.64
CA PHE A 257 7.94 -22.88 -4.31
C PHE A 257 7.55 -21.84 -3.26
N TYR A 258 8.29 -20.74 -3.26
CA TYR A 258 8.00 -19.56 -2.47
C TYR A 258 7.23 -18.56 -3.34
N LEU A 259 5.99 -18.26 -2.96
CA LEU A 259 5.19 -17.22 -3.58
C LEU A 259 5.09 -16.03 -2.64
N LEU A 260 5.54 -14.87 -3.11
CA LEU A 260 5.38 -13.62 -2.38
C LEU A 260 3.94 -13.12 -2.52
N ASN A 261 3.18 -13.20 -1.43
CA ASN A 261 1.80 -12.70 -1.37
C ASN A 261 1.81 -11.17 -1.32
N SER A 262 1.76 -10.54 -2.49
CA SER A 262 1.84 -9.08 -2.63
C SER A 262 0.46 -8.38 -2.63
N ASP A 263 -0.62 -9.14 -2.69
CA ASP A 263 -1.98 -8.65 -2.92
C ASP A 263 -2.93 -9.22 -1.85
N ARG A 264 -3.97 -8.44 -1.49
CA ARG A 264 -4.98 -8.80 -0.47
C ARG A 264 -5.68 -10.13 -0.75
N ASN A 265 -5.88 -10.46 -2.02
CA ASN A 265 -6.57 -11.68 -2.45
C ASN A 265 -5.61 -12.87 -2.65
N SER A 266 -4.29 -12.67 -2.55
CA SER A 266 -3.31 -13.75 -2.67
C SER A 266 -3.16 -14.51 -1.34
N PRO A 267 -3.09 -15.86 -1.34
CA PRO A 267 -3.18 -16.78 -2.48
C PRO A 267 -4.61 -17.31 -2.72
N ASN A 268 -5.61 -16.84 -1.98
CA ASN A 268 -6.95 -17.43 -1.93
C ASN A 268 -7.63 -17.54 -3.30
N ASN A 269 -7.48 -16.52 -4.16
CA ASN A 269 -8.05 -16.56 -5.51
C ASN A 269 -7.46 -17.64 -6.42
N LEU A 270 -6.26 -18.15 -6.11
CA LEU A 270 -5.60 -19.19 -6.89
C LEU A 270 -6.00 -20.61 -6.45
N LYS A 271 -6.56 -20.80 -5.26
CA LYS A 271 -6.92 -22.14 -4.72
C LYS A 271 -7.87 -22.94 -5.62
N LYS A 272 -8.64 -22.26 -6.47
CA LYS A 272 -9.56 -22.87 -7.44
C LYS A 272 -8.86 -23.37 -8.71
N TYR A 273 -7.63 -22.91 -8.97
CA TYR A 273 -6.90 -23.15 -10.20
C TYR A 273 -5.68 -24.05 -9.98
N ILE A 274 -4.99 -23.87 -8.85
CA ILE A 274 -3.69 -24.52 -8.59
C ILE A 274 -3.86 -25.57 -7.49
N THR A 275 -3.51 -26.81 -7.80
CA THR A 275 -3.76 -27.95 -6.91
C THR A 275 -2.78 -28.00 -5.74
N GLU A 276 -1.52 -27.63 -5.96
CA GLU A 276 -0.45 -27.65 -4.96
C GLU A 276 -0.62 -26.59 -3.86
N LEU A 277 -1.59 -25.66 -4.01
CA LEU A 277 -1.98 -24.76 -2.92
C LEU A 277 -2.71 -25.48 -1.78
N SER A 278 -3.04 -26.76 -1.92
CA SER A 278 -3.50 -27.60 -0.82
C SER A 278 -2.37 -28.00 0.14
N ASP A 279 -1.11 -28.01 -0.34
CA ASP A 279 0.08 -28.45 0.41
C ASP A 279 0.84 -27.29 1.08
N ILE A 280 0.20 -26.12 1.23
CA ILE A 280 0.82 -24.93 1.82
C ILE A 280 1.27 -25.23 3.26
N LYS A 281 2.54 -24.94 3.56
CA LYS A 281 3.07 -24.96 4.92
C LYS A 281 3.19 -23.54 5.47
N SER A 282 2.85 -23.40 6.75
CA SER A 282 3.05 -22.14 7.47
C SER A 282 4.54 -21.84 7.62
N LEU A 283 4.91 -20.57 7.42
CA LEU A 283 6.25 -20.05 7.64
C LEU A 283 6.44 -19.47 9.06
N SER A 284 5.43 -19.52 9.93
CA SER A 284 5.49 -18.87 11.25
C SER A 284 6.70 -19.31 12.08
N GLU A 285 6.93 -20.62 12.18
CA GLU A 285 8.08 -21.17 12.92
C GLU A 285 9.42 -20.74 12.29
N ASP A 286 9.49 -20.72 10.95
CA ASP A 286 10.67 -20.27 10.21
C ASP A 286 10.95 -18.78 10.45
N CYS A 287 9.90 -17.95 10.54
CA CYS A 287 10.02 -16.51 10.86
C CYS A 287 10.50 -16.25 12.29
N ASP A 288 10.12 -17.12 13.22
CA ASP A 288 10.48 -16.99 14.63
C ASP A 288 11.94 -17.42 14.89
N ARG A 289 12.41 -18.44 14.17
CA ARG A 289 13.76 -19.02 14.36
C ARG A 289 14.83 -18.49 13.41
N SER A 290 14.48 -18.21 12.16
CA SER A 290 15.44 -17.91 11.09
C SER A 290 15.31 -16.48 10.61
N LEU A 291 16.45 -15.88 10.22
CA LEU A 291 16.49 -14.52 9.70
C LEU A 291 15.56 -14.39 8.50
N PHE A 292 14.59 -13.49 8.61
CA PHE A 292 13.61 -13.18 7.56
C PHE A 292 12.90 -14.42 7.00
N CYS A 293 12.44 -15.30 7.91
CA CYS A 293 11.65 -16.50 7.60
C CYS A 293 12.35 -17.55 6.73
N GLY A 294 13.67 -17.46 6.56
CA GLY A 294 14.36 -18.34 5.63
C GLY A 294 14.12 -17.99 4.16
N LEU A 295 13.71 -16.75 3.84
CA LEU A 295 13.26 -16.37 2.50
C LEU A 295 14.14 -15.31 1.85
N PRO A 296 14.30 -15.34 0.51
CA PRO A 296 14.99 -14.31 -0.24
C PRO A 296 14.13 -13.03 -0.33
N LEU A 297 14.69 -11.91 0.12
CA LEU A 297 14.10 -10.58 0.02
C LEU A 297 14.39 -9.93 -1.33
N VAL A 298 13.34 -9.35 -1.93
CA VAL A 298 13.45 -8.49 -3.11
C VAL A 298 13.81 -7.06 -2.70
N ASN A 299 13.14 -6.57 -1.66
CA ASN A 299 13.37 -5.27 -1.04
C ASN A 299 12.96 -5.34 0.44
N THR A 300 13.43 -4.38 1.25
CA THR A 300 13.16 -4.36 2.69
C THR A 300 11.72 -3.99 3.05
N LYS A 301 10.94 -3.39 2.14
CA LYS A 301 9.53 -3.03 2.39
C LYS A 301 8.60 -4.24 2.43
N LEU A 302 9.05 -5.39 1.93
CA LEU A 302 8.31 -6.65 1.89
C LEU A 302 8.52 -7.52 3.14
N ILE A 303 9.32 -7.07 4.10
CA ILE A 303 9.54 -7.81 5.36
C ILE A 303 8.21 -8.11 6.08
N PRO A 304 7.25 -7.16 6.19
CA PRO A 304 5.97 -7.43 6.84
C PRO A 304 5.17 -8.56 6.17
N THR A 305 5.29 -8.74 4.85
CA THR A 305 4.53 -9.74 4.09
C THR A 305 5.17 -11.13 4.11
N LEU A 306 6.36 -11.30 4.67
CA LEU A 306 7.07 -12.58 4.65
C LEU A 306 6.35 -13.67 5.45
N ARG A 307 5.80 -13.33 6.62
CA ARG A 307 5.10 -14.28 7.49
C ARG A 307 3.85 -14.85 6.82
N ASP A 308 3.17 -14.02 6.05
CA ASP A 308 1.93 -14.37 5.34
C ASP A 308 2.19 -14.87 3.92
N SER A 309 3.43 -15.03 3.51
CA SER A 309 3.77 -15.55 2.19
C SER A 309 3.52 -17.05 2.08
N THR A 310 3.41 -17.55 0.85
CA THR A 310 3.07 -18.95 0.61
C THR A 310 4.34 -19.78 0.40
N TRP A 311 4.45 -20.89 1.11
CA TRP A 311 5.50 -21.90 0.91
C TRP A 311 4.88 -23.25 0.57
N ILE A 312 5.23 -23.79 -0.59
CA ILE A 312 4.76 -25.08 -1.09
C ILE A 312 5.97 -26.01 -1.22
N PRO A 313 6.07 -27.10 -0.44
CA PRO A 313 7.19 -28.05 -0.54
C PRO A 313 7.29 -28.66 -1.94
N SER A 314 8.51 -28.76 -2.46
CA SER A 314 8.76 -29.31 -3.80
C SER A 314 10.20 -29.84 -3.90
N ASP A 315 10.51 -30.45 -5.04
CA ASP A 315 11.84 -31.01 -5.32
C ASP A 315 12.90 -29.90 -5.38
N GLU A 316 14.18 -30.26 -5.30
CA GLU A 316 15.26 -29.28 -5.30
C GLU A 316 15.43 -28.57 -6.65
N PRO A 317 15.62 -27.23 -6.69
CA PRO A 317 15.96 -26.51 -7.91
C PRO A 317 17.36 -26.85 -8.42
N LYS A 318 17.54 -26.81 -9.75
CA LYS A 318 18.87 -26.89 -10.38
C LYS A 318 19.56 -25.53 -10.37
N ILE A 319 20.30 -25.25 -9.29
CA ILE A 319 21.00 -23.98 -9.13
C ILE A 319 22.20 -23.88 -10.09
N PRO A 320 22.28 -22.83 -10.94
CA PRO A 320 23.30 -22.75 -11.98
C PRO A 320 24.67 -22.30 -11.46
N GLU A 321 24.69 -21.38 -10.50
CA GLU A 321 25.92 -20.81 -9.94
C GLU A 321 25.84 -20.82 -8.41
N PRO A 322 26.80 -21.41 -7.69
CA PRO A 322 26.78 -21.36 -6.24
C PRO A 322 27.05 -19.95 -5.73
N ILE A 323 26.41 -19.61 -4.61
CA ILE A 323 26.68 -18.39 -3.86
C ILE A 323 27.67 -18.70 -2.73
N SER A 324 28.57 -17.78 -2.43
CA SER A 324 29.62 -17.97 -1.43
C SER A 324 29.87 -16.71 -0.63
N LEU A 325 29.87 -16.85 0.70
CA LEU A 325 30.30 -15.83 1.65
C LEU A 325 31.50 -16.38 2.41
N GLN A 326 32.69 -15.88 2.10
CA GLN A 326 33.94 -16.35 2.68
C GLN A 326 34.40 -15.40 3.78
N LEU A 327 34.62 -15.93 4.98
CA LEU A 327 35.30 -15.23 6.06
C LEU A 327 36.80 -15.19 5.77
N ILE A 328 37.33 -14.02 5.45
CA ILE A 328 38.75 -13.81 5.13
C ILE A 328 39.58 -13.72 6.40
N SER A 329 39.10 -13.00 7.40
CA SER A 329 39.78 -12.88 8.69
C SER A 329 38.83 -12.46 9.81
N LYS A 330 39.17 -12.91 11.02
CA LYS A 330 38.60 -12.46 12.29
C LYS A 330 39.71 -11.81 13.10
N THR A 331 39.58 -10.53 13.42
CA THR A 331 40.61 -9.75 14.11
C THR A 331 40.03 -9.06 15.34
N TYR A 332 40.65 -9.24 16.51
CA TYR A 332 40.31 -8.50 17.72
C TYR A 332 40.93 -7.10 17.63
N LEU A 333 40.10 -6.07 17.57
CA LEU A 333 40.55 -4.67 17.55
C LEU A 333 40.88 -4.19 18.97
N SER A 334 40.19 -4.73 19.97
CA SER A 334 40.42 -4.52 21.40
C SER A 334 39.78 -5.68 22.19
N ASP A 335 39.89 -5.65 23.53
CA ASP A 335 39.26 -6.66 24.41
C ASP A 335 37.73 -6.70 24.30
N THR A 336 37.11 -5.65 23.75
CA THR A 336 35.66 -5.50 23.59
C THR A 336 35.22 -5.29 22.14
N SER A 337 36.11 -5.47 21.16
CA SER A 337 35.77 -5.25 19.75
C SER A 337 36.37 -6.28 18.81
N ILE A 338 35.52 -6.81 17.93
CA ILE A 338 35.88 -7.86 16.97
C ILE A 338 35.46 -7.44 15.56
N ARG A 339 36.40 -7.53 14.62
CA ARG A 339 36.15 -7.30 13.19
C ARG A 339 36.12 -8.62 12.43
N TYR A 340 35.12 -8.75 11.56
CA TYR A 340 34.98 -9.85 10.60
C TYR A 340 35.07 -9.30 9.18
N ASN A 341 36.03 -9.79 8.40
CA ASN A 341 36.20 -9.43 6.99
C ASN A 341 35.61 -10.50 6.07
N PHE A 342 34.73 -10.10 5.16
CA PHE A 342 34.04 -11.01 4.25
C PHE A 342 34.32 -10.69 2.79
N THR A 343 34.36 -11.74 1.98
CA THR A 343 34.28 -11.67 0.52
C THR A 343 33.04 -12.41 0.07
N LEU A 344 32.13 -11.67 -0.56
CA LEU A 344 30.91 -12.18 -1.16
C LEU A 344 31.10 -12.39 -2.66
N SER A 345 30.71 -13.56 -3.16
CA SER A 345 30.67 -13.90 -4.58
C SER A 345 29.40 -14.69 -4.89
N GLY A 346 28.79 -14.45 -6.05
CA GLY A 346 27.54 -15.09 -6.42
C GLY A 346 26.86 -14.48 -7.64
N PRO A 347 25.57 -14.80 -7.87
CA PRO A 347 24.83 -14.35 -9.03
C PRO A 347 24.50 -12.85 -8.97
N ASN A 348 23.79 -12.37 -9.99
CA ASN A 348 23.42 -10.95 -10.16
C ASN A 348 22.61 -10.33 -9.03
N HIS A 349 21.92 -11.12 -8.20
CA HIS A 349 21.15 -10.62 -7.07
C HIS A 349 21.45 -11.45 -5.82
N VAL A 350 22.04 -10.80 -4.83
CA VAL A 350 22.42 -11.40 -3.56
C VAL A 350 21.88 -10.57 -2.40
N GLY A 351 21.42 -11.24 -1.35
CA GLY A 351 21.09 -10.62 -0.06
C GLY A 351 21.94 -11.21 1.06
N VAL A 352 22.53 -10.36 1.90
CA VAL A 352 23.19 -10.76 3.15
C VAL A 352 22.39 -10.19 4.31
N TYR A 353 21.96 -11.04 5.22
CA TYR A 353 21.18 -10.70 6.41
C TYR A 353 22.04 -10.95 7.62
N ILE A 354 22.21 -9.96 8.48
CA ILE A 354 23.08 -10.04 9.65
C ILE A 354 22.25 -9.65 10.86
N SER A 355 22.29 -10.44 11.93
CA SER A 355 21.73 -10.05 13.22
C SER A 355 22.70 -10.41 14.34
N PRO A 356 23.24 -9.45 15.09
CA PRO A 356 24.03 -9.76 16.29
C PRO A 356 23.22 -10.58 17.30
N LYS A 357 23.92 -11.40 18.10
CA LYS A 357 23.31 -12.05 19.27
C LYS A 357 22.98 -10.99 20.33
N ARG A 358 22.20 -11.39 21.35
CA ARG A 358 21.81 -10.47 22.43
C ARG A 358 23.05 -9.91 23.13
N ASN A 359 22.99 -8.62 23.51
CA ASN A 359 24.07 -7.87 24.16
C ASN A 359 25.32 -7.64 23.28
N ILE A 360 25.17 -7.75 21.96
CA ILE A 360 26.23 -7.42 20.99
C ILE A 360 25.72 -6.30 20.10
N ASN A 361 26.51 -5.25 19.97
CA ASN A 361 26.20 -4.11 19.11
C ASN A 361 27.05 -4.14 17.85
N VAL A 362 26.52 -3.61 16.75
CA VAL A 362 27.30 -3.38 15.53
C VAL A 362 27.80 -1.94 15.55
N PHE A 363 29.12 -1.79 15.52
CA PHE A 363 29.79 -0.50 15.50
C PHE A 363 29.83 0.09 14.08
N GLU A 364 30.27 -0.71 13.11
CA GLU A 364 30.42 -0.29 11.71
C GLU A 364 30.15 -1.47 10.78
N ILE A 365 29.42 -1.23 9.70
CA ILE A 365 29.38 -2.11 8.51
C ILE A 365 29.94 -1.29 7.37
N ARG A 366 31.10 -1.69 6.85
CA ARG A 366 31.76 -0.93 5.79
C ARG A 366 31.70 -1.67 4.47
N LEU A 367 30.84 -1.16 3.59
CA LEU A 367 30.68 -1.62 2.21
C LEU A 367 31.45 -0.71 1.24
N PHE A 368 31.30 0.60 1.42
CA PHE A 368 31.94 1.65 0.62
C PHE A 368 32.44 2.78 1.54
N PRO A 369 33.33 3.68 1.06
CA PRO A 369 33.72 4.87 1.81
C PRO A 369 32.48 5.70 2.20
N LYS A 370 32.23 5.86 3.51
CA LYS A 370 31.03 6.47 4.12
C LYS A 370 29.74 5.65 3.95
N THR A 371 29.67 4.48 4.61
CA THR A 371 28.44 3.71 4.74
C THR A 371 27.76 4.04 6.08
N GLN A 372 26.47 4.44 6.05
CA GLN A 372 25.64 4.52 7.25
C GLN A 372 24.43 3.61 7.06
N MET A 373 24.29 2.60 7.91
CA MET A 373 23.17 1.65 7.88
C MET A 373 22.35 1.80 9.15
N GLU A 374 21.06 2.03 9.00
CA GLU A 374 20.13 1.97 10.12
C GLU A 374 19.67 0.52 10.32
N PRO A 375 19.67 0.01 11.57
CA PRO A 375 19.16 -1.31 11.85
C PRO A 375 17.65 -1.35 11.67
N ILE A 376 17.16 -2.47 11.19
CA ILE A 376 15.77 -2.88 11.36
C ILE A 376 15.68 -3.87 12.52
N PHE A 377 14.49 -4.10 13.05
CA PHE A 377 14.31 -5.06 14.14
C PHE A 377 13.73 -6.38 13.62
N TRP A 378 14.38 -7.49 13.98
CA TRP A 378 13.88 -8.84 13.79
C TRP A 378 13.81 -9.53 15.16
N ASN A 379 12.60 -9.93 15.58
CA ASN A 379 12.33 -10.59 16.86
C ASN A 379 12.99 -9.88 18.07
N GLY A 380 12.94 -8.55 18.07
CA GLY A 380 13.53 -7.70 19.11
C GLY A 380 15.05 -7.53 19.04
N ARG A 381 15.73 -8.12 18.05
CA ARG A 381 17.16 -7.93 17.79
C ARG A 381 17.39 -6.99 16.62
N PRO A 382 18.43 -6.15 16.63
CA PRO A 382 18.81 -5.39 15.45
C PRO A 382 19.24 -6.37 14.35
N ALA A 383 18.92 -6.00 13.11
CA ALA A 383 19.29 -6.72 11.92
C ALA A 383 19.65 -5.75 10.80
N TYR A 384 20.61 -6.14 9.99
CA TYR A 384 21.15 -5.37 8.88
C TYR A 384 21.01 -6.18 7.60
N ILE A 385 20.58 -5.52 6.54
CA ILE A 385 20.35 -6.15 5.23
C ILE A 385 21.21 -5.47 4.19
N ILE A 386 22.01 -6.27 3.49
CA ILE A 386 22.77 -5.84 2.32
C ILE A 386 22.12 -6.50 1.11
N LEU A 387 21.52 -5.71 0.22
CA LEU A 387 21.04 -6.18 -1.09
C LEU A 387 22.04 -5.75 -2.15
N PHE A 388 22.86 -6.70 -2.60
CA PHE A 388 23.88 -6.47 -3.61
C PHE A 388 23.39 -6.96 -4.98
N SER A 389 23.57 -6.15 -6.02
CA SER A 389 23.19 -6.55 -7.36
C SER A 389 24.13 -5.96 -8.42
N TRP A 390 24.37 -6.72 -9.48
CA TRP A 390 25.21 -6.31 -10.60
C TRP A 390 24.61 -6.80 -11.93
N LEU A 391 24.94 -6.10 -13.03
CA LEU A 391 24.31 -6.35 -14.34
C LEU A 391 25.29 -6.89 -15.38
N LYS A 392 26.39 -6.19 -15.66
CA LYS A 392 27.25 -6.45 -16.83
C LYS A 392 28.51 -7.27 -16.52
N SER A 393 29.18 -7.00 -15.42
CA SER A 393 30.41 -7.70 -15.02
C SER A 393 30.26 -8.27 -13.63
N ARG A 394 30.66 -9.53 -13.46
CA ARG A 394 30.76 -10.17 -12.15
C ARG A 394 31.60 -9.28 -11.23
N SER A 395 31.09 -9.03 -10.04
CA SER A 395 31.77 -8.26 -9.01
C SER A 395 31.65 -9.03 -7.70
N SER A 396 32.79 -9.30 -7.07
CA SER A 396 32.81 -9.69 -5.67
C SER A 396 32.67 -8.45 -4.80
N LEU A 397 31.98 -8.60 -3.67
CA LEU A 397 31.81 -7.54 -2.69
C LEU A 397 32.65 -7.89 -1.47
N ASN A 398 33.68 -7.07 -1.22
CA ASN A 398 34.47 -7.15 0.00
C ASN A 398 33.91 -6.15 1.00
N PHE A 399 33.59 -6.60 2.20
CA PHE A 399 33.08 -5.75 3.26
C PHE A 399 33.52 -6.29 4.62
N TYR A 400 33.44 -5.44 5.64
CA TYR A 400 33.68 -5.88 7.01
C TYR A 400 32.61 -5.38 7.95
N ILE A 401 32.51 -6.08 9.08
CA ILE A 401 31.60 -5.75 10.17
C ILE A 401 32.38 -5.71 11.47
N ASP A 402 32.22 -4.62 12.21
CA ASP A 402 32.78 -4.45 13.54
C ASP A 402 31.68 -4.62 14.58
N PHE A 403 31.92 -5.51 15.53
CA PHE A 403 31.04 -5.75 16.66
C PHE A 403 31.67 -5.25 17.95
N GLU A 404 30.82 -4.78 18.85
CA GLU A 404 31.13 -4.51 20.24
C GLU A 404 30.62 -5.69 21.08
N THR A 405 31.53 -6.30 21.83
CA THR A 405 31.29 -7.51 22.62
C THR A 405 31.74 -7.33 24.06
N PRO A 406 31.16 -8.07 25.02
CA PRO A 406 31.71 -8.14 26.38
C PRO A 406 33.18 -8.61 26.38
N SER A 407 33.95 -8.22 27.40
CA SER A 407 35.34 -8.65 27.57
C SER A 407 35.47 -10.18 27.59
N ASN A 408 36.45 -10.74 26.87
CA ASN A 408 36.69 -12.19 26.74
C ASN A 408 35.53 -12.98 26.10
N TRP A 409 34.92 -12.44 25.04
CA TRP A 409 33.82 -13.09 24.33
C TRP A 409 34.27 -14.33 23.54
N THR A 410 33.77 -15.51 23.92
CA THR A 410 34.03 -16.80 23.24
C THR A 410 32.80 -17.41 22.57
N ASN A 411 31.61 -16.83 22.80
CA ASN A 411 30.35 -17.32 22.27
C ASN A 411 30.11 -16.84 20.83
N PRO A 412 29.10 -17.37 20.13
CA PRO A 412 28.74 -16.84 18.81
C PRO A 412 28.35 -15.36 18.91
N THR A 413 28.83 -14.57 17.95
CA THR A 413 28.69 -13.13 17.87
C THR A 413 27.45 -12.71 17.08
N PHE A 414 27.13 -13.39 15.98
CA PHE A 414 25.97 -13.02 15.14
C PHE A 414 25.44 -14.18 14.31
N ASP A 415 24.16 -14.07 13.94
CA ASP A 415 23.52 -14.88 12.92
C ASP A 415 23.72 -14.20 11.56
N VAL A 416 24.06 -14.97 10.54
CA VAL A 416 24.13 -14.49 9.15
C VAL A 416 23.35 -15.41 8.22
N ALA A 417 22.61 -14.82 7.29
CA ALA A 417 21.99 -15.55 6.20
C ALA A 417 22.37 -14.95 4.85
N LEU A 418 22.56 -15.81 3.88
CA LEU A 418 22.91 -15.51 2.52
C LEU A 418 21.80 -15.98 1.61
N THR A 419 21.39 -15.10 0.70
CA THR A 419 20.32 -15.37 -0.24
C THR A 419 20.76 -15.03 -1.64
N ALA A 420 20.34 -15.83 -2.60
CA ALA A 420 20.59 -15.57 -4.01
C ALA A 420 19.28 -15.64 -4.78
N ARG A 421 19.11 -14.76 -5.78
CA ARG A 421 17.97 -14.80 -6.70
C ARG A 421 18.47 -14.86 -8.14
N TYR A 422 18.08 -15.90 -8.85
CA TYR A 422 18.45 -16.14 -10.25
C TYR A 422 17.27 -15.72 -11.12
N ILE A 423 17.28 -14.47 -11.57
CA ILE A 423 16.14 -13.85 -12.27
C ILE A 423 16.26 -13.99 -13.80
N ASN A 424 17.49 -14.17 -14.31
CA ASN A 424 17.71 -14.30 -15.74
C ASN A 424 17.35 -15.72 -16.20
N ASP A 425 16.21 -15.88 -16.87
CA ASP A 425 15.68 -17.14 -17.37
C ASP A 425 16.66 -17.88 -18.30
N LYS A 426 17.54 -17.16 -19.00
CA LYS A 426 18.62 -17.76 -19.81
C LYS A 426 19.70 -18.46 -19.00
N THR A 427 19.79 -18.17 -17.70
CA THR A 427 20.87 -18.67 -16.83
C THR A 427 20.48 -19.88 -16.01
N PHE A 428 19.19 -20.24 -15.94
CA PHE A 428 18.74 -21.35 -15.13
C PHE A 428 17.73 -22.25 -15.85
N VAL A 429 17.74 -23.53 -15.50
CA VAL A 429 16.82 -24.53 -16.06
C VAL A 429 15.70 -24.79 -15.06
N LYS A 430 14.46 -24.57 -15.50
CA LYS A 430 13.27 -24.96 -14.73
C LYS A 430 13.08 -26.48 -14.83
N ILE A 431 12.92 -27.14 -13.69
CA ILE A 431 12.56 -28.56 -13.67
C ILE A 431 11.12 -28.75 -14.15
N SER A 432 10.78 -29.93 -14.66
CA SER A 432 9.43 -30.21 -15.23
C SER A 432 8.30 -29.82 -14.29
N LYS A 433 8.42 -30.18 -13.01
CA LYS A 433 7.42 -29.87 -11.97
C LYS A 433 7.22 -28.37 -11.78
N PHE A 434 8.30 -27.58 -11.84
CA PHE A 434 8.20 -26.13 -11.72
C PHE A 434 7.55 -25.52 -12.97
N THR A 435 7.87 -26.01 -14.16
CA THR A 435 7.22 -25.56 -15.39
C THR A 435 5.72 -25.88 -15.38
N GLN A 436 5.33 -27.10 -15.00
CA GLN A 436 3.92 -27.50 -14.87
C GLN A 436 3.16 -26.61 -13.87
N PHE A 437 3.74 -26.38 -12.69
CA PHE A 437 3.16 -25.48 -11.69
C PHE A 437 2.91 -24.06 -12.22
N LEU A 438 3.82 -23.52 -13.03
CA LEU A 438 3.67 -22.19 -13.63
C LEU A 438 2.59 -22.14 -14.71
N GLU A 439 2.35 -23.25 -15.42
CA GLU A 439 1.33 -23.36 -16.48
C GLU A 439 -0.11 -23.41 -15.93
N GLU A 440 -0.30 -23.78 -14.65
CA GLU A 440 -1.62 -23.78 -13.99
C GLU A 440 -2.15 -22.36 -13.70
N PHE A 441 -1.30 -21.34 -13.79
CA PHE A 441 -1.69 -19.97 -13.47
C PHE A 441 -2.69 -19.41 -14.51
N PRO A 442 -3.79 -18.79 -14.06
CA PRO A 442 -4.78 -18.21 -14.97
C PRO A 442 -4.22 -17.06 -15.82
N LYS A 443 -4.79 -16.84 -17.00
CA LYS A 443 -4.38 -15.78 -17.95
C LYS A 443 -4.47 -14.35 -17.42
N TRP A 444 -5.24 -14.11 -16.36
CA TRP A 444 -5.35 -12.80 -15.70
C TRP A 444 -4.23 -12.57 -14.66
N THR A 445 -3.30 -13.50 -14.52
CA THR A 445 -2.11 -13.34 -13.66
C THR A 445 -0.89 -12.92 -14.47
N ASP A 446 0.05 -12.26 -13.81
CA ASP A 446 1.38 -11.96 -14.32
C ASP A 446 2.41 -12.63 -13.40
N VAL A 447 3.07 -13.66 -13.92
CA VAL A 447 3.92 -14.55 -13.13
C VAL A 447 5.39 -14.30 -13.46
N VAL A 448 6.12 -13.80 -12.46
CA VAL A 448 7.57 -13.66 -12.50
C VAL A 448 8.19 -14.83 -11.75
N ALA A 449 8.74 -15.77 -12.51
CA ALA A 449 9.35 -16.98 -11.97
C ALA A 449 10.89 -16.91 -11.99
N ALA A 450 11.52 -17.31 -10.90
CA ALA A 450 12.98 -17.34 -10.72
C ALA A 450 13.40 -18.53 -9.84
N LEU A 451 14.70 -18.79 -9.75
CA LEU A 451 15.24 -19.66 -8.70
C LEU A 451 15.74 -18.82 -7.53
N ALA A 452 15.81 -19.42 -6.35
CA ALA A 452 16.46 -18.79 -5.21
C ALA A 452 17.16 -19.78 -4.29
N THR A 453 18.07 -19.25 -3.48
CA THR A 453 18.70 -19.98 -2.38
C THR A 453 18.62 -19.16 -1.09
N TYR A 454 18.59 -19.86 0.03
CA TYR A 454 18.79 -19.34 1.37
C TYR A 454 19.74 -20.28 2.11
N GLU A 455 20.80 -19.75 2.70
CA GLU A 455 21.63 -20.50 3.63
C GLU A 455 21.97 -19.63 4.84
N SER A 456 21.93 -20.20 6.04
CA SER A 456 22.22 -19.47 7.28
C SER A 456 23.33 -20.14 8.07
N TRP A 457 24.10 -19.33 8.78
CA TRP A 457 25.21 -19.71 9.66
C TRP A 457 25.19 -18.85 10.92
N VAL A 458 25.95 -19.31 11.92
CA VAL A 458 26.22 -18.55 13.13
C VAL A 458 27.74 -18.45 13.29
N TYR A 459 28.25 -17.24 13.55
CA TYR A 459 29.68 -16.89 13.62
C TYR A 459 30.07 -16.27 14.96
#